data_AF-A0A960I623-F1
#
_entry.id   AF-A0A960I623-F1
#
_cell.length_a   1.000
_cell.length_b   1.000
_cell.length_c   1.000
_cell.angle_alpha   90.00
_cell.angle_beta   90.00
_cell.angle_gamma   90.00
#
_symmetry.space_group_name_H-M   'P 1'
#
loop_
_entity.id
_entity.type
_entity.pdbx_description
1 polymer ?
#
loop_
_entity_poly.entity_id
_entity_poly.type
_entity_poly.pdbx_seq_one_letter_code
_entity_poly.pdbx_strand_id
1 'polypeptide(L)'
;GIDRLSDDRIAWMMAALDAGDPHGEVGAAILAKELLREVYTAIDAAHARRRLTVFLQSCADADVPELTRLATTIDRWRDEILAYHSTGGASNGRVENTHMLTEKIRRNAHGFTNHTNYRRRLLGRLGIQWTTVPTRRIRGRQPRSVA
;
A
#
# COMPACT_ATOMS: atom_id res chain seq x y z
N GLY A 1 6.56 8.98 -1.75
CA GLY A 1 7.83 8.62 -2.37
C GLY A 1 8.86 9.61 -1.89
N ILE A 2 9.96 9.71 -2.61
CA ILE A 2 10.98 10.73 -2.37
C ILE A 2 10.36 12.13 -2.47
N ASP A 3 9.32 12.30 -3.29
CA ASP A 3 8.48 13.51 -3.43
C ASP A 3 7.87 14.08 -2.14
N ARG A 4 7.88 13.34 -1.02
CA ARG A 4 7.37 13.81 0.29
C ARG A 4 8.46 14.07 1.32
N LEU A 5 9.72 13.85 0.97
CA LEU A 5 10.84 14.11 1.85
C LEU A 5 11.22 15.60 1.74
N SER A 6 11.62 16.20 2.86
CA SER A 6 12.27 17.51 2.82
C SER A 6 13.69 17.37 2.24
N ASP A 7 14.23 18.47 1.74
CA ASP A 7 15.59 18.51 1.16
C ASP A 7 16.63 18.00 2.16
N ASP A 8 16.52 18.38 3.44
CA ASP A 8 17.41 17.88 4.51
C ASP A 8 17.35 16.36 4.66
N ARG A 9 16.17 15.76 4.50
CA ARG A 9 15.99 14.30 4.60
C ARG A 9 16.53 13.58 3.36
N ILE A 10 16.43 14.21 2.19
CA ILE A 10 17.05 13.70 0.97
C ILE A 10 18.58 13.74 1.12
N ALA A 11 19.14 14.87 1.54
CA ALA A 11 20.58 15.01 1.77
C ALA A 11 21.10 13.99 2.79
N TRP A 12 20.39 13.81 3.91
CA TRP A 12 20.72 12.78 4.90
C TRP A 12 20.69 11.37 4.30
N MET A 13 19.69 11.05 3.49
CA MET A 13 19.57 9.74 2.84
C MET A 13 20.73 9.49 1.87
N MET A 14 21.11 10.48 1.07
CA MET A 14 22.25 10.38 0.16
C MET A 14 23.55 10.16 0.93
N ALA A 15 23.79 10.92 2.00
CA ALA A 15 24.96 10.72 2.85
C ALA A 15 25.00 9.33 3.51
N ALA A 16 23.84 8.78 3.87
CA ALA A 16 23.75 7.43 4.42
C ALA A 16 24.05 6.34 3.37
N LEU A 17 23.62 6.55 2.11
CA LEU A 17 23.97 5.66 1.00
C LEU A 17 25.47 5.73 0.69
N ASP A 18 26.04 6.94 0.61
CA ASP A 18 27.48 7.13 0.37
C ASP A 18 28.34 6.41 1.42
N ALA A 19 27.88 6.38 2.68
CA ALA A 19 28.58 5.73 3.78
C ALA A 19 28.33 4.21 3.86
N GLY A 20 27.20 3.71 3.35
CA GLY A 20 26.66 2.38 3.66
C GLY A 20 26.37 1.48 2.47
N ASP A 21 26.48 1.97 1.24
CA ASP A 21 26.16 1.24 0.01
C ASP A 21 27.34 1.27 -0.98
N PRO A 22 28.46 0.60 -0.65
CA PRO A 22 29.70 0.68 -1.42
C PRO A 22 29.57 0.16 -2.86
N HIS A 23 28.54 -0.63 -3.15
CA HIS A 23 28.26 -1.19 -4.46
C HIS A 23 27.07 -0.51 -5.17
N GLY A 24 26.40 0.46 -4.52
CA GLY A 24 25.29 1.22 -5.10
C GLY A 24 23.98 0.42 -5.28
N GLU A 25 23.91 -0.82 -4.77
CA GLU A 25 22.78 -1.72 -4.98
C GLU A 25 21.52 -1.22 -4.25
N VAL A 26 21.67 -0.67 -3.06
CA VAL A 26 20.56 -0.12 -2.26
C VAL A 26 20.02 1.15 -2.92
N GLY A 27 20.91 2.03 -3.38
CA GLY A 27 20.56 3.22 -4.15
C GLY A 27 19.79 2.86 -5.43
N ALA A 28 20.29 1.88 -6.18
CA ALA A 28 19.63 1.36 -7.38
C ALA A 28 18.23 0.79 -7.06
N ALA A 29 18.08 0.06 -5.95
CA ALA A 29 16.79 -0.47 -5.52
C ALA A 29 15.80 0.64 -5.12
N ILE A 30 16.27 1.70 -4.44
CA ILE A 30 15.45 2.87 -4.12
C ILE A 30 14.97 3.54 -5.41
N LEU A 31 15.86 3.77 -6.38
CA LEU A 31 15.54 4.35 -7.68
C LEU A 31 14.50 3.50 -8.42
N ALA A 32 14.76 2.20 -8.58
CA ALA A 32 13.84 1.28 -9.25
C ALA A 32 12.44 1.31 -8.62
N LYS A 33 12.36 1.35 -7.29
CA LYS A 33 11.09 1.47 -6.56
C LYS A 33 10.37 2.79 -6.85
N GLU A 34 11.08 3.92 -6.94
CA GLU A 34 10.45 5.20 -7.29
C GLU A 34 10.01 5.23 -8.76
N LEU A 35 10.83 4.72 -9.70
CA LEU A 35 10.45 4.59 -11.11
C LEU A 35 9.20 3.72 -11.30
N LEU A 36 9.09 2.60 -10.57
CA LEU A 36 7.90 1.76 -10.59
C LEU A 36 6.68 2.48 -10.01
N ARG A 37 6.86 3.27 -8.94
CA ARG A 37 5.78 4.11 -8.40
C ARG A 37 5.28 5.12 -9.44
N GLU A 38 6.19 5.69 -10.23
CA GLU A 38 5.84 6.67 -11.26
C GLU A 38 4.99 6.07 -12.40
N VAL A 39 5.06 4.75 -12.63
CA VAL A 39 4.14 4.04 -13.54
C VAL A 39 2.69 4.18 -13.07
N TYR A 40 2.44 4.09 -11.76
CA TYR A 40 1.09 4.19 -11.19
C TYR A 40 0.59 5.63 -11.04
N THR A 41 1.49 6.61 -10.91
CA THR A 41 1.13 8.03 -10.87
C THR A 41 1.08 8.70 -12.24
N ALA A 42 1.30 7.93 -13.32
CA ALA A 42 1.16 8.42 -14.68
C ALA A 42 -0.29 8.87 -14.97
N ILE A 43 -0.43 9.87 -15.85
CA ILE A 43 -1.73 10.49 -16.16
C ILE A 43 -2.62 9.62 -17.08
N ASP A 44 -2.02 8.70 -17.84
CA ASP A 44 -2.71 7.81 -18.76
C ASP A 44 -1.86 6.56 -19.06
N ALA A 45 -2.46 5.59 -19.76
CA ALA A 45 -1.82 4.32 -20.10
C ALA A 45 -0.59 4.48 -21.02
N ALA A 46 -0.57 5.48 -21.90
CA ALA A 46 0.56 5.71 -22.80
C ALA A 46 1.76 6.27 -22.03
N HIS A 47 1.53 7.19 -21.10
CA HIS A 47 2.52 7.68 -20.16
C HIS A 47 3.02 6.56 -19.24
N ALA A 48 2.12 5.75 -18.69
CA ALA A 48 2.48 4.60 -17.87
C ALA A 48 3.39 3.61 -18.61
N ARG A 49 3.10 3.33 -19.89
CA ARG A 49 3.95 2.47 -20.73
C ARG A 49 5.36 3.04 -20.90
N ARG A 50 5.49 4.36 -21.16
CA ARG A 50 6.80 5.01 -21.23
C ARG A 50 7.55 4.90 -19.90
N ARG A 51 6.86 5.11 -18.78
CA ARG A 51 7.46 4.98 -17.44
C ARG A 51 7.90 3.57 -17.12
N LEU A 52 7.11 2.58 -17.53
CA LEU A 52 7.46 1.18 -17.37
C LEU A 52 8.72 0.82 -18.17
N THR A 53 8.87 1.35 -19.38
CA THR A 53 10.11 1.20 -20.15
C THR A 53 11.32 1.79 -19.41
N VAL A 54 11.19 3.00 -18.86
CA VAL A 54 12.27 3.64 -18.06
C VAL A 54 12.64 2.79 -16.84
N PHE A 55 11.64 2.25 -16.12
CA PHE A 55 11.87 1.32 -15.02
C PHE A 55 12.65 0.08 -15.46
N LEU A 56 12.22 -0.59 -16.54
CA LEU A 56 12.87 -1.80 -17.04
C LEU A 56 14.31 -1.53 -17.51
N GLN A 57 14.55 -0.40 -18.18
CA GLN A 57 15.89 0.04 -18.58
C GLN A 57 16.78 0.28 -17.36
N SER A 58 16.29 1.03 -16.36
CA SER A 58 17.05 1.29 -15.14
C SER A 58 17.39 0.00 -14.38
N CYS A 59 16.51 -1.00 -14.35
CA CYS A 59 16.82 -2.29 -13.75
C CYS A 59 17.88 -3.08 -14.54
N ALA A 60 17.88 -2.97 -15.88
CA ALA A 60 18.88 -3.62 -16.71
C ALA A 60 20.25 -2.95 -16.57
N ASP A 61 20.28 -1.61 -16.53
CA ASP A 61 21.51 -0.83 -16.42
C ASP A 61 22.19 -0.95 -15.05
N ALA A 62 21.42 -1.26 -14.00
CA ALA A 62 21.93 -1.39 -12.64
C ALA A 62 22.81 -2.63 -12.41
N ASP A 63 22.72 -3.66 -13.27
CA ASP A 63 23.44 -4.94 -13.14
C ASP A 63 23.29 -5.63 -11.76
N VAL A 64 22.15 -5.41 -11.08
CA VAL A 64 21.83 -6.05 -9.78
C VAL A 64 20.92 -7.26 -10.03
N PRO A 65 21.31 -8.49 -9.66
CA PRO A 65 20.51 -9.70 -9.91
C PRO A 65 19.06 -9.63 -9.38
N GLU A 66 18.87 -9.04 -8.21
CA GLU A 66 17.57 -8.83 -7.59
C GLU A 66 16.68 -7.91 -8.41
N LEU A 67 17.24 -6.86 -9.02
CA LEU A 67 16.52 -5.93 -9.89
C LEU A 67 16.18 -6.57 -11.23
N THR A 68 17.07 -7.39 -11.79
CA THR A 68 16.78 -8.19 -12.98
C THR A 68 15.60 -9.14 -12.73
N ARG A 69 15.58 -9.82 -11.57
CA ARG A 69 14.47 -10.70 -11.17
C ARG A 69 13.17 -9.92 -10.95
N LEU A 70 13.25 -8.75 -10.33
CA LEU A 70 12.11 -7.86 -10.15
C LEU A 70 11.55 -7.41 -11.50
N ALA A 71 12.40 -6.89 -12.38
CA ALA A 71 12.03 -6.45 -13.72
C ALA A 71 11.37 -7.57 -14.53
N THR A 72 11.92 -8.79 -14.47
CA THR A 72 11.32 -9.98 -15.12
C THR A 72 9.91 -10.26 -14.59
N THR A 73 9.71 -10.12 -13.28
CA THR A 73 8.40 -10.31 -12.65
C THR A 73 7.43 -9.22 -13.09
N ILE A 74 7.84 -7.97 -13.02
CA ILE A 74 7.02 -6.82 -13.42
C ILE A 74 6.65 -6.90 -14.91
N ASP A 75 7.59 -7.30 -15.76
CA ASP A 75 7.34 -7.43 -17.20
C ASP A 75 6.34 -8.55 -17.52
N ARG A 76 6.38 -9.65 -16.78
CA ARG A 76 5.37 -10.72 -16.88
C ARG A 76 3.95 -10.23 -16.57
N TRP A 77 3.83 -9.25 -15.67
CA TRP A 77 2.54 -8.65 -15.25
C TRP A 77 2.26 -7.31 -15.94
N ARG A 78 2.93 -7.03 -17.07
CA ARG A 78 2.85 -5.75 -17.77
C ARG A 78 1.41 -5.35 -18.08
N ASP A 79 0.61 -6.27 -18.58
CA ASP A 79 -0.75 -5.96 -19.02
C ASP A 79 -1.66 -5.62 -17.83
N GLU A 80 -1.55 -6.36 -16.73
CA GLU A 80 -2.29 -6.09 -15.49
C GLU A 80 -1.87 -4.77 -14.84
N ILE A 81 -0.56 -4.47 -14.84
CA ILE A 81 -0.03 -3.21 -14.32
C ILE A 81 -0.58 -2.03 -15.13
N LEU A 82 -0.58 -2.14 -16.46
CA LEU A 82 -1.09 -1.08 -17.34
C LEU A 82 -2.63 -0.96 -17.28
N ALA A 83 -3.34 -2.06 -17.02
CA ALA A 83 -4.81 -2.06 -16.86
C ALA A 83 -5.29 -1.19 -15.68
N TYR A 84 -4.42 -0.88 -14.70
CA TYR A 84 -4.70 0.12 -13.66
C TYR A 84 -5.23 1.44 -14.25
N HIS A 85 -4.66 1.87 -15.38
CA HIS A 85 -4.98 3.14 -16.03
C HIS A 85 -6.29 3.12 -16.82
N SER A 86 -6.73 1.97 -17.28
CA SER A 86 -8.03 1.83 -17.98
C SER A 86 -9.20 1.52 -17.03
N THR A 87 -8.92 1.11 -15.80
CA THR A 87 -9.93 0.70 -14.81
C THR A 87 -10.28 1.81 -13.81
N GLY A 88 -9.76 3.02 -14.00
CA GLY A 88 -9.95 4.14 -13.06
C GLY A 88 -9.21 3.92 -11.74
N GLY A 89 -8.04 3.27 -11.79
CA GLY A 89 -7.20 3.02 -10.62
C GLY A 89 -7.67 1.83 -9.78
N ALA A 90 -8.32 0.84 -10.38
CA ALA A 90 -8.71 -0.37 -9.66
C ALA A 90 -7.46 -1.11 -9.17
N SER A 91 -7.46 -1.46 -7.88
CA SER A 91 -6.37 -2.18 -7.25
C SER A 91 -6.90 -3.24 -6.30
N ASN A 92 -6.04 -4.21 -5.97
CA ASN A 92 -6.35 -5.23 -4.97
C ASN A 92 -6.48 -4.67 -3.54
N GLY A 93 -6.15 -3.39 -3.32
CA GLY A 93 -6.15 -2.77 -1.99
C GLY A 93 -7.51 -2.83 -1.27
N ARG A 94 -8.63 -2.78 -2.03
CA ARG A 94 -9.97 -2.98 -1.43
C ARG A 94 -10.14 -4.40 -0.88
N VAL A 95 -9.71 -5.41 -1.64
CA VAL A 95 -9.78 -6.82 -1.25
C VAL A 95 -8.85 -7.10 -0.08
N GLU A 96 -7.62 -6.58 -0.13
CA GLU A 96 -6.63 -6.70 0.95
C GLU A 96 -7.12 -6.08 2.25
N ASN A 97 -7.76 -4.90 2.20
CA ASN A 97 -8.35 -4.30 3.38
C ASN A 97 -9.46 -5.21 3.98
N THR A 98 -10.32 -5.78 3.14
CA THR A 98 -11.33 -6.74 3.60
C THR A 98 -10.69 -8.00 4.20
N HIS A 99 -9.63 -8.53 3.59
CA HIS A 99 -8.89 -9.68 4.12
C HIS A 99 -8.24 -9.34 5.47
N MET A 100 -7.62 -8.17 5.60
CA MET A 100 -7.03 -7.70 6.86
C MET A 100 -8.07 -7.62 7.99
N LEU A 101 -9.25 -7.04 7.70
CA LEU A 101 -10.35 -6.96 8.66
C LEU A 101 -10.88 -8.36 9.05
N THR A 102 -10.95 -9.26 8.08
CA THR A 102 -11.36 -10.66 8.26
C THR A 102 -10.38 -11.39 9.18
N GLU A 103 -9.08 -11.27 8.94
CA GLU A 103 -8.04 -11.85 9.78
C GLU A 103 -8.01 -11.24 11.18
N LYS A 104 -8.34 -9.95 11.32
CA LYS A 104 -8.49 -9.30 12.63
C LYS A 104 -9.66 -9.89 13.42
N ILE A 105 -10.79 -10.13 12.76
CA ILE A 105 -11.95 -10.80 13.39
C ILE A 105 -11.58 -12.22 13.83
N ARG A 106 -10.85 -12.96 12.99
CA ARG A 106 -10.37 -14.32 13.29
C ARG A 106 -9.45 -14.34 14.51
N ARG A 107 -8.48 -13.42 14.57
CA ARG A 107 -7.55 -13.29 15.70
C ARG A 107 -8.26 -12.92 17.00
N ASN A 108 -9.18 -11.96 16.97
CA ASN A 108 -9.93 -11.56 18.16
C ASN A 108 -10.85 -12.67 18.71
N ALA A 109 -11.25 -13.61 17.86
CA ALA A 109 -12.04 -14.77 18.27
C ALA A 109 -11.18 -15.96 18.76
N HIS A 110 -9.84 -15.84 18.72
CA HIS A 110 -8.91 -16.96 18.94
C HIS A 110 -9.15 -18.15 18.00
N GLY A 111 -9.56 -17.85 16.76
CA GLY A 111 -9.92 -18.87 15.76
C GLY A 111 -11.39 -19.27 15.81
N PHE A 112 -11.87 -19.84 14.71
CA PHE A 112 -13.23 -20.39 14.62
C PHE A 112 -13.13 -21.87 14.29
N THR A 113 -13.80 -22.70 15.08
CA THR A 113 -13.91 -24.15 14.82
C THR A 113 -15.06 -24.48 13.85
N ASN A 114 -16.03 -23.57 13.70
CA ASN A 114 -17.21 -23.74 12.86
C ASN A 114 -17.29 -22.63 11.79
N HIS A 115 -17.27 -23.05 10.51
CA HIS A 115 -17.32 -22.14 9.36
C HIS A 115 -18.61 -21.29 9.31
N THR A 116 -19.75 -21.84 9.71
CA THR A 116 -21.03 -21.11 9.75
C THR A 116 -20.97 -19.94 10.74
N ASN A 117 -20.34 -20.15 11.90
CA ASN A 117 -20.17 -19.09 12.90
C ASN A 117 -19.18 -18.02 12.42
N TYR A 118 -18.10 -18.44 11.76
CA TYR A 118 -17.15 -17.53 11.11
C TYR A 118 -17.86 -16.66 10.05
N ARG A 119 -18.60 -17.28 9.13
CA ARG A 119 -19.36 -16.57 8.08
C ARG A 119 -20.36 -15.59 8.68
N ARG A 120 -21.14 -15.99 9.69
CA ARG A 120 -22.09 -15.10 10.39
C ARG A 120 -21.40 -13.89 10.99
N ARG A 121 -20.22 -14.08 11.61
CA ARG A 121 -19.44 -12.99 12.21
C ARG A 121 -18.92 -12.01 11.16
N LEU A 122 -18.45 -12.50 10.02
CA LEU A 122 -18.00 -11.66 8.91
C LEU A 122 -19.16 -10.86 8.30
N LEU A 123 -20.27 -11.53 7.96
CA LEU A 123 -21.44 -10.87 7.40
C LEU A 123 -22.00 -9.81 8.34
N GLY A 124 -22.13 -10.12 9.64
CA GLY A 124 -22.60 -9.15 10.62
C GLY A 124 -21.67 -7.95 10.78
N ARG A 125 -20.35 -8.14 10.74
CA ARG A 125 -19.40 -7.06 10.99
C ARG A 125 -19.06 -6.22 9.77
N LEU A 126 -18.97 -6.84 8.59
CA LEU A 126 -18.46 -6.24 7.36
C LEU A 126 -19.51 -6.11 6.25
N GLY A 127 -20.57 -6.93 6.29
CA GLY A 127 -21.58 -7.02 5.23
C GLY A 127 -22.87 -6.25 5.50
N ILE A 128 -22.99 -5.59 6.67
CA ILE A 128 -24.19 -4.83 7.05
C ILE A 128 -23.80 -3.38 7.28
N GLN A 129 -24.57 -2.45 6.72
CA GLN A 129 -24.54 -1.06 7.14
C GLN A 129 -25.29 -0.92 8.45
N TRP A 130 -24.56 -0.64 9.53
CA TRP A 130 -25.15 -0.39 10.83
C TRP A 130 -25.75 1.01 10.84
N THR A 131 -27.07 1.10 10.91
CA THR A 131 -27.74 2.36 11.24
C THR A 131 -27.49 2.66 12.72
N THR A 132 -26.43 3.41 13.00
CA THR A 132 -26.17 3.90 14.36
C THR A 132 -27.19 4.97 14.67
N VAL A 133 -28.22 4.63 15.45
CA VAL A 133 -29.16 5.63 15.95
C VAL A 133 -28.39 6.61 16.84
N PRO A 134 -28.45 7.92 16.62
CA PRO A 134 -27.78 8.88 17.48
C PRO A 134 -28.36 8.79 18.89
N THR A 135 -27.58 8.22 19.82
CA THR A 135 -27.99 8.12 21.22
C THR A 135 -28.03 9.52 21.81
N ARG A 136 -29.18 9.91 22.37
CA ARG A 136 -29.32 11.19 23.09
C ARG A 136 -28.29 11.18 24.23
N ARG A 137 -27.31 12.09 24.20
CA ARG A 137 -26.38 12.27 25.32
C ARG A 137 -27.19 12.46 26.60
N ILE A 138 -27.05 11.55 27.55
CA ILE A 138 -27.56 11.75 28.90
C ILE A 138 -26.73 12.91 29.47
N ARG A 139 -27.32 14.11 29.51
CA ARG A 139 -26.72 15.22 30.26
C ARG A 139 -26.78 14.85 31.72
N GLY A 140 -25.68 14.31 32.25
CA GLY A 140 -25.50 14.19 33.69
C GLY A 140 -25.60 15.59 34.30
N ARG A 141 -26.52 15.78 35.25
CA ARG A 141 -26.55 16.97 36.09
C ARG A 141 -25.32 16.87 36.99
N GLN A 142 -24.30 17.68 36.74
CA GLN A 142 -23.15 17.75 37.64
C GLN A 142 -23.65 18.15 39.04
N PRO A 143 -23.37 17.37 40.10
CA PRO A 143 -23.71 17.80 41.44
C PRO A 143 -22.91 19.06 41.77
N ARG A 144 -23.61 20.12 42.19
CA ARG A 144 -22.97 21.32 42.73
C ARG A 144 -22.43 20.96 44.11
N SER A 145 -21.11 20.93 44.26
CA SER A 145 -20.47 20.99 45.58
C SER A 145 -20.81 22.35 46.20
N VAL A 146 -21.54 22.33 47.31
CA VAL A 146 -21.76 23.51 48.15
C VAL A 146 -20.54 23.62 49.07
N ALA A 147 -19.90 24.79 49.08
CA ALA A 147 -18.80 25.13 49.98
C ALA A 147 -19.33 25.55 51.36
#